data_AF-A0A7S1A3G8-F1
#
_entry.id   AF-A0A7S1A3G8-F1
#
_cell.length_a   1.000
_cell.length_b   1.000
_cell.length_c   1.000
_cell.angle_alpha   90.00
_cell.angle_beta   90.00
_cell.angle_gamma   90.00
#
_symmetry.space_group_name_H-M   'P 1'
#
loop_
_entity.id
_entity.type
_entity.pdbx_description
1 polymer ?
#
loop_
_entity_poly.entity_id
_entity_poly.type
_entity_poly.pdbx_seq_one_letter_code
_entity_poly.pdbx_strand_id
1 'polypeptide(L)'
;VELMTSDVFLQNAPVVLYLAVVGALQGVYDDAAEWLTHREGHQVYSEFVKSLTVKKAFFQLMNYLGWFLYLAFWVQDIEYLRNQLMVFLACKMLVIPVATDIVIPHVRGKLRGVEHQESNREDKFRREIEDQWASPTPELSNEYQELAIVFASATFFAGVFPIGLPLSLVHLMLSMWSDCYKMFFTTRRMLPHPEDGIVFEAWQAVFEALSVIAVVTNCALIRIVSECSMLQIVVLEHLLLFFKAYLSYSIPDCPEWLTRQDILRDQQDRISRSHWSLTRVPNL
;
A
#
# COMPACT_ATOMS: atom_id res chain seq x y z
N VAL A 1 0.62 -32.12 -31.76
CA VAL A 1 1.36 -31.08 -31.01
C VAL A 1 0.72 -29.70 -31.21
N GLU A 2 0.26 -29.34 -32.42
CA GLU A 2 -0.47 -28.07 -32.67
C GLU A 2 -1.89 -27.99 -32.08
N LEU A 3 -2.55 -29.12 -31.78
CA LEU A 3 -3.90 -29.13 -31.18
C LEU A 3 -3.91 -28.93 -29.65
N MET A 4 -2.80 -29.17 -28.94
CA MET A 4 -2.74 -28.88 -27.49
C MET A 4 -2.49 -27.40 -27.18
N THR A 5 -1.93 -26.63 -28.13
CA THR A 5 -1.60 -25.23 -27.90
C THR A 5 -2.79 -24.29 -28.07
N SER A 6 -3.77 -24.63 -28.93
CA SER A 6 -4.98 -23.83 -29.13
C SER A 6 -5.95 -23.91 -27.96
N ASP A 7 -6.10 -25.08 -27.35
CA ASP A 7 -7.01 -25.28 -26.20
C ASP A 7 -6.48 -24.59 -24.95
N VAL A 8 -5.16 -24.63 -24.71
CA VAL A 8 -4.53 -23.96 -23.56
C VAL A 8 -4.71 -22.44 -23.64
N PHE A 9 -4.66 -21.85 -24.84
CA PHE A 9 -4.84 -20.41 -25.00
C PHE A 9 -6.30 -19.99 -24.81
N LEU A 10 -7.26 -20.75 -25.36
CA LEU A 10 -8.69 -20.47 -25.21
C LEU A 10 -9.18 -20.71 -23.77
N GLN A 11 -8.62 -21.73 -23.10
CA GLN A 11 -8.96 -22.10 -21.73
C GLN A 11 -8.39 -21.12 -20.70
N ASN A 12 -7.22 -20.52 -20.99
CA ASN A 12 -6.63 -19.48 -20.15
C ASN A 12 -6.99 -18.04 -20.59
N ALA A 13 -7.69 -17.88 -21.72
CA ALA A 13 -8.12 -16.58 -22.23
C ALA A 13 -8.92 -15.76 -21.20
N PRO A 14 -9.84 -16.33 -20.38
CA PRO A 14 -10.53 -15.56 -19.35
C PRO A 14 -9.59 -14.99 -18.28
N VAL A 15 -8.53 -15.73 -17.93
CA VAL A 15 -7.53 -15.31 -16.93
C VAL A 15 -6.63 -14.21 -17.50
N VAL A 16 -6.16 -14.37 -18.74
CA VAL A 16 -5.36 -13.34 -19.43
C VAL A 16 -6.19 -12.07 -19.67
N LEU A 17 -7.45 -12.23 -20.06
CA LEU A 17 -8.39 -11.13 -20.23
C LEU A 17 -8.66 -10.44 -18.89
N TYR A 18 -8.87 -11.19 -17.81
CA TYR A 18 -9.04 -10.63 -16.47
C TYR A 18 -7.81 -9.83 -16.02
N LEU A 19 -6.61 -10.36 -16.20
CA LEU A 19 -5.36 -9.66 -15.86
C LEU A 19 -5.18 -8.38 -16.70
N ALA A 20 -5.48 -8.43 -18.00
CA ALA A 20 -5.43 -7.25 -18.87
C ALA A 20 -6.48 -6.20 -18.49
N VAL A 21 -7.69 -6.64 -18.15
CA VAL A 21 -8.80 -5.76 -17.73
C VAL A 21 -8.51 -5.12 -16.37
N VAL A 22 -8.00 -5.87 -15.40
CA VAL A 22 -7.61 -5.34 -14.08
C VAL A 22 -6.50 -4.30 -14.21
N GLY A 23 -5.49 -4.55 -15.05
CA GLY A 23 -4.43 -3.57 -15.32
C GLY A 23 -4.94 -2.32 -16.05
N ALA A 24 -5.83 -2.47 -17.02
CA ALA A 24 -6.44 -1.32 -17.70
C ALA A 24 -7.34 -0.49 -16.77
N LEU A 25 -8.14 -1.16 -15.92
CA LEU A 25 -9.00 -0.53 -14.92
C LEU A 25 -8.17 0.23 -13.88
N GLN A 26 -6.99 -0.27 -13.50
CA GLN A 26 -6.11 0.41 -12.57
C GLN A 26 -5.76 1.83 -13.06
N GLY A 27 -5.32 1.97 -14.31
CA GLY A 27 -5.01 3.27 -14.90
C GLY A 27 -6.23 4.19 -14.99
N VAL A 28 -7.38 3.64 -15.40
CA VAL A 28 -8.64 4.41 -15.45
C VAL A 28 -9.06 4.90 -14.06
N TYR A 29 -8.87 4.10 -13.02
CA TYR A 29 -9.20 4.48 -11.64
C TYR A 29 -8.27 5.56 -11.08
N ASP A 30 -6.98 5.50 -11.43
CA ASP A 30 -6.03 6.53 -11.01
C ASP A 30 -6.35 7.87 -11.67
N ASP A 31 -6.65 7.86 -12.98
CA ASP A 31 -7.11 9.03 -13.73
C ASP A 31 -8.43 9.58 -13.15
N ALA A 32 -9.38 8.70 -12.83
CA ALA A 32 -10.65 9.09 -12.23
C ALA A 32 -10.48 9.72 -10.85
N ALA A 33 -9.61 9.17 -10.00
CA ALA A 33 -9.33 9.70 -8.68
C ALA A 33 -8.68 11.09 -8.75
N GLU A 34 -7.72 11.26 -9.66
CA GLU A 34 -7.06 12.56 -9.90
C GLU A 34 -8.05 13.59 -10.44
N TRP A 35 -8.85 13.21 -11.44
CA TRP A 35 -9.88 14.08 -12.01
C TRP A 35 -10.93 14.52 -10.97
N LEU A 36 -11.41 13.61 -10.14
CA LEU A 36 -12.35 13.93 -9.06
C LEU A 36 -11.71 14.89 -8.05
N THR A 37 -10.45 14.67 -7.68
CA THR A 37 -9.76 15.48 -6.68
C THR A 37 -9.45 16.88 -7.20
N HIS A 38 -9.11 17.03 -8.47
CA HIS A 38 -8.97 18.36 -9.09
C HIS A 38 -10.28 19.14 -9.11
N ARG A 39 -11.42 18.46 -9.26
CA ARG A 39 -12.74 19.11 -9.24
C ARG A 39 -13.19 19.58 -7.86
N GLU A 40 -12.63 19.03 -6.79
CA GLU A 40 -12.95 19.44 -5.42
C GLU A 40 -12.38 20.81 -5.06
N GLY A 41 -11.40 21.33 -5.81
CA GLY A 41 -10.91 22.70 -5.64
C GLY A 41 -10.23 22.95 -4.29
N HIS A 42 -9.45 21.99 -3.81
CA HIS A 42 -8.71 22.09 -2.54
C HIS A 42 -7.81 23.32 -2.50
N GLN A 43 -7.87 24.08 -1.40
CA GLN A 43 -7.06 25.29 -1.22
C GLN A 43 -5.63 24.96 -0.79
N VAL A 44 -5.46 23.89 -0.02
CA VAL A 44 -4.17 23.46 0.53
C VAL A 44 -3.73 22.16 -0.13
N TYR A 45 -2.44 22.08 -0.48
CA TYR A 45 -1.87 20.89 -1.11
C TYR A 45 -2.00 19.62 -0.24
N SER A 46 -1.93 19.76 1.09
CA SER A 46 -2.09 18.63 2.00
C SER A 46 -3.48 18.00 1.94
N GLU A 47 -4.53 18.81 1.82
CA GLU A 47 -5.91 18.34 1.68
C GLU A 47 -6.10 17.64 0.33
N PHE A 48 -5.51 18.20 -0.74
CA PHE A 48 -5.50 17.58 -2.06
C PHE A 48 -4.88 16.18 -2.01
N VAL A 49 -3.69 16.04 -1.43
CA VAL A 49 -2.99 14.75 -1.33
C VAL A 49 -3.80 13.75 -0.49
N LYS A 50 -4.30 14.16 0.68
CA LYS A 50 -5.14 13.28 1.53
C LYS A 50 -6.36 12.77 0.77
N SER A 51 -7.07 13.68 0.10
CA SER A 51 -8.28 13.36 -0.65
C SER A 51 -7.99 12.44 -1.84
N LEU A 52 -6.88 12.69 -2.55
CA LEU A 52 -6.41 11.84 -3.65
C LEU A 52 -6.08 10.43 -3.18
N THR A 53 -5.31 10.31 -2.09
CA THR A 53 -4.90 9.02 -1.52
C THR A 53 -6.11 8.18 -1.12
N VAL A 54 -7.10 8.77 -0.44
CA VAL A 54 -8.31 8.04 -0.03
C VAL A 54 -9.11 7.54 -1.24
N LYS A 55 -9.26 8.36 -2.29
CA LYS A 55 -9.97 7.95 -3.51
C LYS A 55 -9.24 6.84 -4.27
N LYS A 56 -7.93 7.00 -4.48
CA LYS A 56 -7.10 5.96 -5.09
C LYS A 56 -7.20 4.67 -4.31
N ALA A 57 -7.03 4.73 -2.98
CA ALA A 57 -7.18 3.57 -2.11
C ALA A 57 -8.55 2.90 -2.27
N PHE A 58 -9.64 3.66 -2.26
CA PHE A 58 -11.00 3.12 -2.41
C PHE A 58 -11.19 2.37 -3.73
N PHE A 59 -10.83 2.99 -4.87
CA PHE A 59 -11.01 2.34 -6.17
C PHE A 59 -10.16 1.09 -6.31
N GLN A 60 -8.92 1.14 -5.82
CA GLN A 60 -8.00 0.02 -5.91
C GLN A 60 -8.42 -1.13 -4.99
N LEU A 61 -8.86 -0.83 -3.77
CA LEU A 61 -9.44 -1.82 -2.87
C LEU A 61 -10.68 -2.47 -3.48
N MET A 62 -11.56 -1.70 -4.11
CA MET A 62 -12.73 -2.26 -4.81
C MET A 62 -12.31 -3.14 -6.00
N ASN A 63 -11.30 -2.72 -6.77
CA ASN A 63 -10.79 -3.48 -7.91
C ASN A 63 -10.23 -4.86 -7.49
N TYR A 64 -9.48 -4.91 -6.39
CA TYR A 64 -8.86 -6.15 -5.92
C TYR A 64 -9.75 -6.99 -5.00
N LEU A 65 -10.59 -6.37 -4.17
CA LEU A 65 -11.41 -7.07 -3.16
C LEU A 65 -12.86 -7.28 -3.59
N GLY A 66 -13.37 -6.49 -4.54
CA GLY A 66 -14.76 -6.53 -4.95
C GLY A 66 -15.20 -7.92 -5.42
N TRP A 67 -14.34 -8.62 -6.15
CA TRP A 67 -14.59 -10.02 -6.55
C TRP A 67 -14.74 -10.95 -5.34
N PHE A 68 -13.86 -10.87 -4.34
CA PHE A 68 -13.95 -11.70 -3.15
C PHE A 68 -15.17 -11.37 -2.29
N LEU A 69 -15.54 -10.09 -2.18
CA LEU A 69 -16.77 -9.66 -1.51
C LEU A 69 -18.01 -10.20 -2.23
N TYR A 70 -18.03 -10.17 -3.56
CA TYR A 70 -19.10 -10.77 -4.36
C TYR A 70 -19.20 -12.28 -4.11
N LEU A 71 -18.08 -13.01 -4.14
CA LEU A 71 -18.06 -14.44 -3.85
C LEU A 71 -18.53 -14.75 -2.42
N ALA A 72 -18.08 -13.97 -1.44
CA ALA A 72 -18.42 -14.17 -0.03
C ALA A 72 -19.91 -13.96 0.26
N PHE A 73 -20.49 -12.87 -0.24
CA PHE A 73 -21.82 -12.42 0.19
C PHE A 73 -22.94 -12.75 -0.78
N TRP A 74 -22.66 -12.75 -2.09
CA TRP A 74 -23.66 -13.01 -3.13
C TRP A 74 -23.70 -14.49 -3.53
N VAL A 75 -22.54 -15.07 -3.85
CA VAL A 75 -22.45 -16.48 -4.25
C VAL A 75 -22.47 -17.41 -3.03
N GLN A 76 -21.87 -16.97 -1.93
CA GLN A 76 -21.79 -17.69 -0.65
C GLN A 76 -21.06 -19.05 -0.72
N ASP A 77 -20.14 -19.20 -1.67
CA ASP A 77 -19.28 -20.39 -1.77
C ASP A 77 -17.94 -20.15 -1.06
N ILE A 78 -17.86 -20.64 0.19
CA ILE A 78 -16.70 -20.46 1.07
C ILE A 78 -15.49 -21.26 0.59
N GLU A 79 -15.68 -22.44 0.00
CA GLU A 79 -14.58 -23.26 -0.51
C GLU A 79 -13.96 -22.64 -1.75
N TYR A 80 -14.81 -22.17 -2.67
CA TYR A 80 -14.36 -21.47 -3.86
C TYR A 80 -13.66 -20.15 -3.49
N LEU A 81 -14.23 -19.37 -2.57
CA LEU A 81 -13.60 -18.15 -2.05
C LEU A 81 -12.20 -18.42 -1.48
N ARG A 82 -12.06 -19.45 -0.63
CA ARG A 82 -10.77 -19.86 -0.06
C ARG A 82 -9.75 -20.21 -1.14
N ASN A 83 -10.16 -20.97 -2.15
CA ASN A 83 -9.29 -21.37 -3.26
C ASN A 83 -8.85 -20.16 -4.09
N GLN A 84 -9.76 -19.24 -4.37
CA GLN A 84 -9.45 -18.00 -5.10
C GLN A 84 -8.49 -17.09 -4.31
N LEU A 85 -8.68 -16.95 -2.99
CA LEU A 85 -7.76 -16.20 -2.12
C LEU A 85 -6.36 -16.83 -2.08
N MET A 86 -6.28 -18.16 -2.02
CA MET A 86 -5.00 -18.88 -2.10
C MET A 86 -4.26 -18.59 -3.40
N VAL A 87 -4.95 -18.72 -4.55
CA VAL A 87 -4.36 -18.43 -5.87
C VAL A 87 -3.94 -16.96 -5.96
N PHE A 88 -4.79 -16.04 -5.50
CA PHE A 88 -4.48 -14.61 -5.50
C PHE A 88 -3.21 -14.28 -4.70
N LEU A 89 -3.11 -14.76 -3.46
CA LEU A 89 -1.93 -14.53 -2.61
C LEU A 89 -0.69 -15.23 -3.18
N ALA A 90 -0.82 -16.45 -3.70
CA ALA A 90 0.28 -17.17 -4.34
C ALA A 90 0.79 -16.45 -5.60
N CYS A 91 -0.12 -15.95 -6.44
CA CYS A 91 0.24 -15.14 -7.60
C CYS A 91 0.96 -13.86 -7.18
N LYS A 92 0.45 -13.14 -6.17
CA LYS A 92 1.13 -11.94 -5.63
C LYS A 92 2.52 -12.26 -5.07
N MET A 93 2.69 -13.41 -4.42
CA MET A 93 4.01 -13.88 -3.99
C MET A 93 4.97 -14.16 -5.14
N LEU A 94 4.48 -14.61 -6.29
CA LEU A 94 5.33 -14.87 -7.46
C LEU A 94 5.72 -13.59 -8.20
N VAL A 95 4.84 -12.58 -8.21
CA VAL A 95 5.07 -11.33 -8.92
C VAL A 95 6.26 -10.56 -8.35
N ILE A 96 6.40 -10.49 -7.02
CA ILE A 96 7.43 -9.67 -6.36
C ILE A 96 8.87 -10.15 -6.68
N PRO A 97 9.26 -11.43 -6.49
CA PRO A 97 10.59 -11.91 -6.84
C PRO A 97 10.86 -11.89 -8.35
N VAL A 98 9.85 -12.13 -9.19
CA VAL A 98 10.01 -12.08 -10.66
C VAL A 98 10.27 -10.64 -11.12
N ALA A 99 9.55 -9.67 -10.55
CA ALA A 99 9.71 -8.26 -10.87
C ALA A 99 11.12 -7.77 -10.47
N THR A 100 11.62 -8.12 -9.29
CA THR A 100 12.93 -7.65 -8.81
C THR A 100 14.11 -8.38 -9.43
N ASP A 101 14.06 -9.71 -9.52
CA ASP A 101 15.26 -10.52 -9.77
C ASP A 101 15.48 -10.82 -11.26
N ILE A 102 14.42 -10.85 -12.07
CA ILE A 102 14.49 -11.25 -13.48
C ILE A 102 14.38 -10.03 -14.41
N VAL A 103 13.41 -9.15 -14.18
CA VAL A 103 13.06 -8.10 -15.16
C VAL A 103 14.01 -6.89 -15.08
N ILE A 104 14.28 -6.40 -13.88
CA ILE A 104 15.06 -5.17 -13.65
C ILE A 104 16.53 -5.30 -14.13
N PRO A 105 17.30 -6.33 -13.74
CA PRO A 105 18.70 -6.44 -14.17
C PRO A 105 18.85 -6.74 -15.67
N HIS A 106 17.93 -7.49 -16.28
CA HIS A 106 18.01 -7.81 -17.72
C HIS A 106 17.66 -6.62 -18.62
N VAL A 107 16.66 -5.82 -18.28
CA VAL A 107 16.31 -4.62 -19.05
C VAL A 107 17.44 -3.59 -18.96
N ARG A 108 17.96 -3.34 -17.76
CA ARG A 108 19.05 -2.38 -17.54
C ARG A 108 20.37 -2.86 -18.16
N GLY A 109 20.69 -4.15 -18.08
CA GLY A 109 21.87 -4.75 -18.70
C GLY A 109 21.86 -4.70 -20.23
N LYS A 110 20.69 -4.83 -20.85
CA LYS A 110 20.55 -4.81 -22.32
C LYS A 110 20.55 -3.40 -22.91
N LEU A 111 20.03 -2.40 -22.18
CA LEU A 111 20.16 -0.98 -22.52
C LEU A 111 21.59 -0.46 -22.34
N ARG A 112 22.37 -1.04 -21.41
CA ARG A 112 23.76 -0.67 -21.10
C ARG A 112 24.82 -1.24 -22.07
N GLY A 113 24.45 -2.07 -23.04
CA GLY A 113 25.38 -2.85 -23.90
C GLY A 113 26.22 -2.07 -24.92
N VAL A 114 26.33 -0.73 -24.84
CA VAL A 114 27.25 0.05 -25.68
C VAL A 114 28.34 0.65 -24.78
N GLU A 115 29.24 -0.21 -24.35
CA GLU A 115 30.34 0.13 -23.44
C GLU A 115 31.47 0.82 -24.21
N HIS A 116 31.61 2.14 -24.07
CA HIS A 116 32.84 2.86 -24.43
C HIS A 116 33.82 2.75 -23.26
N GLN A 117 35.02 2.25 -23.56
CA GLN A 117 36.15 2.07 -22.65
C GLN A 117 36.50 3.39 -21.95
N GLU A 118 36.17 3.48 -20.65
CA GLU A 118 36.31 4.70 -19.85
C GLU A 118 37.75 4.92 -19.38
N SER A 119 38.28 6.12 -19.60
CA SER A 119 39.63 6.51 -19.17
C SER A 119 39.65 7.57 -18.06
N ASN A 120 38.57 8.31 -17.78
CA ASN A 120 38.61 9.49 -16.90
C ASN A 120 37.53 9.49 -15.80
N ARG A 121 37.87 10.01 -14.60
CA ARG A 121 37.00 10.02 -13.41
C ARG A 121 35.76 10.90 -13.60
N GLU A 122 35.87 11.96 -14.37
CA GLU A 122 34.77 12.89 -14.65
C GLU A 122 33.68 12.26 -15.52
N ASP A 123 34.07 11.45 -16.52
CA ASP A 123 33.12 10.76 -17.40
C ASP A 123 32.31 9.74 -16.61
N LYS A 124 32.96 9.02 -15.69
CA LYS A 124 32.29 8.10 -14.76
C LYS A 124 31.29 8.82 -13.86
N PHE A 125 31.64 10.00 -13.34
CA PHE A 125 30.73 10.79 -12.50
C PHE A 125 29.54 11.33 -13.27
N ARG A 126 29.73 11.80 -14.50
CA ARG A 126 28.65 12.27 -15.38
C ARG A 126 27.64 11.16 -15.68
N ARG A 127 28.12 9.96 -16.01
CA ARG A 127 27.26 8.80 -16.25
C ARG A 127 26.46 8.40 -15.02
N GLU A 128 27.05 8.45 -13.83
CA GLU A 128 26.30 8.19 -12.59
C GLU A 128 25.16 9.19 -12.41
N ILE A 129 25.39 10.48 -12.69
CA ILE A 129 24.33 11.49 -12.61
C ILE A 129 23.22 11.20 -13.64
N GLU A 130 23.59 10.89 -14.88
CA GLU A 130 22.63 10.57 -15.94
C GLU A 130 21.80 9.32 -15.59
N ASP A 131 22.45 8.27 -15.07
CA ASP A 131 21.79 7.05 -14.61
C ASP A 131 20.82 7.34 -13.44
N GLN A 132 21.22 8.15 -12.47
CA GLN A 132 20.38 8.54 -11.34
C GLN A 132 19.21 9.41 -11.78
N TRP A 133 19.41 10.30 -12.76
CA TRP A 133 18.37 11.17 -13.29
C TRP A 133 17.34 10.41 -14.14
N ALA A 134 17.78 9.40 -14.89
CA ALA A 134 16.91 8.54 -15.68
C ALA A 134 16.13 7.52 -14.83
N SER A 135 16.55 7.29 -13.58
CA SER A 135 15.90 6.33 -12.69
C SER A 135 14.54 6.84 -12.20
N PRO A 136 13.53 5.97 -12.04
CA PRO A 136 12.19 6.36 -11.60
C PRO A 136 12.20 6.97 -10.19
N THR A 137 11.24 7.87 -9.99
CA THR A 137 11.00 8.50 -8.69
C THR A 137 10.29 7.50 -7.77
N PRO A 138 10.72 7.34 -6.51
CA PRO A 138 10.01 6.43 -5.62
C PRO A 138 8.67 7.03 -5.20
N GLU A 139 7.60 6.25 -5.30
CA GLU A 139 6.23 6.66 -4.97
C GLU A 139 5.71 5.86 -3.77
N LEU A 140 5.72 6.48 -2.59
CA LEU A 140 5.37 5.83 -1.32
C LEU A 140 3.90 5.35 -1.27
N SER A 141 3.00 6.05 -1.96
CA SER A 141 1.57 5.71 -1.95
C SER A 141 1.28 4.35 -2.59
N ASN A 142 2.03 3.95 -3.61
CA ASN A 142 1.82 2.66 -4.27
C ASN A 142 2.26 1.50 -3.37
N GLU A 143 3.35 1.70 -2.61
CA GLU A 143 3.83 0.72 -1.62
C GLU A 143 2.79 0.50 -0.51
N TYR A 144 2.20 1.58 0.01
CA TYR A 144 1.12 1.48 1.00
C TYR A 144 -0.14 0.83 0.43
N GLN A 145 -0.46 1.07 -0.84
CA GLN A 145 -1.59 0.43 -1.50
C GLN A 145 -1.42 -1.09 -1.59
N GLU A 146 -0.24 -1.56 -1.96
CA GLU A 146 0.06 -2.99 -1.99
C GLU A 146 -0.08 -3.61 -0.60
N LEU A 147 0.46 -2.94 0.42
CA LEU A 147 0.32 -3.34 1.82
C LEU A 147 -1.15 -3.37 2.28
N ALA A 148 -1.96 -2.38 1.89
CA ALA A 148 -3.38 -2.29 2.24
C ALA A 148 -4.19 -3.45 1.65
N ILE A 149 -3.88 -3.85 0.41
CA ILE A 149 -4.54 -5.00 -0.24
C ILE A 149 -4.20 -6.32 0.49
N VAL A 150 -2.94 -6.50 0.87
CA VAL A 150 -2.50 -7.68 1.63
C VAL A 150 -3.17 -7.70 3.00
N PHE A 151 -3.17 -6.56 3.70
CA PHE A 151 -3.82 -6.42 5.00
C PHE A 151 -5.32 -6.73 4.93
N ALA A 152 -6.03 -6.15 3.97
CA ALA A 152 -7.47 -6.38 3.81
C ALA A 152 -7.77 -7.83 3.45
N SER A 153 -7.02 -8.45 2.54
CA SER A 153 -7.22 -9.85 2.18
C SER A 153 -6.97 -10.82 3.35
N ALA A 154 -5.99 -10.51 4.22
CA ALA A 154 -5.69 -11.30 5.41
C ALA A 154 -6.73 -11.13 6.53
N THR A 155 -7.25 -9.91 6.72
CA THR A 155 -8.15 -9.59 7.85
C THR A 155 -9.63 -9.82 7.53
N PHE A 156 -10.09 -9.50 6.32
CA PHE A 156 -11.53 -9.59 5.97
C PHE A 156 -12.03 -11.04 5.95
N PHE A 157 -11.15 -11.98 5.57
CA PHE A 157 -11.46 -13.38 5.35
C PHE A 157 -10.73 -14.31 6.34
N ALA A 158 -10.29 -13.78 7.48
CA ALA A 158 -9.51 -14.52 8.47
C ALA A 158 -10.20 -15.81 8.95
N GLY A 159 -11.54 -15.77 9.12
CA GLY A 159 -12.32 -16.95 9.49
C GLY A 159 -12.45 -18.02 8.40
N VAL A 160 -12.35 -17.63 7.13
CA VAL A 160 -12.51 -18.52 5.96
C VAL A 160 -11.17 -19.15 5.55
N PHE A 161 -10.07 -18.40 5.70
CA PHE A 161 -8.75 -18.83 5.27
C PHE A 161 -7.69 -18.65 6.38
N PRO A 162 -7.59 -19.58 7.35
CA PRO A 162 -6.64 -19.47 8.46
C PRO A 162 -5.16 -19.49 8.06
N ILE A 163 -4.82 -20.21 6.98
CA ILE A 163 -3.47 -20.25 6.40
C ILE A 163 -3.11 -18.91 5.72
N GLY A 164 -4.09 -18.03 5.50
CA GLY A 164 -3.87 -16.72 4.88
C GLY A 164 -3.00 -15.79 5.69
N LEU A 165 -3.07 -15.83 7.01
CA LEU A 165 -2.25 -14.99 7.87
C LEU A 165 -0.75 -15.35 7.79
N PRO A 166 -0.31 -16.62 7.97
CA PRO A 166 1.09 -16.97 7.80
C PRO A 166 1.57 -16.79 6.35
N LEU A 167 0.72 -17.00 5.35
CA LEU A 167 1.07 -16.72 3.95
C LEU A 167 1.32 -15.22 3.75
N SER A 168 0.42 -14.36 4.25
CA SER A 168 0.58 -12.91 4.17
C SER A 168 1.84 -12.44 4.90
N LEU A 169 2.19 -13.06 6.03
CA LEU A 169 3.45 -12.75 6.73
C LEU A 169 4.67 -13.01 5.84
N VAL A 170 4.74 -14.18 5.20
CA VAL A 170 5.83 -14.48 4.26
C VAL A 170 5.85 -13.50 3.09
N HIS A 171 4.67 -13.06 2.61
CA HIS A 171 4.59 -12.06 1.53
C HIS A 171 5.17 -10.73 1.99
N LEU A 172 4.83 -10.27 3.20
CA LEU A 172 5.38 -9.04 3.77
C LEU A 172 6.89 -9.12 3.97
N MET A 173 7.41 -10.28 4.38
CA MET A 173 8.85 -10.48 4.48
C MET A 173 9.53 -10.38 3.11
N LEU A 174 9.00 -11.03 2.08
CA LEU A 174 9.53 -10.93 0.72
C LEU A 174 9.41 -9.50 0.16
N SER A 175 8.31 -8.82 0.45
CA SER A 175 8.07 -7.43 0.03
C SER A 175 9.12 -6.51 0.63
N MET A 176 9.39 -6.62 1.94
CA MET A 176 10.44 -5.84 2.59
C MET A 176 11.82 -6.01 1.91
N TRP A 177 12.17 -7.24 1.52
CA TRP A 177 13.43 -7.51 0.79
C TRP A 177 13.42 -6.90 -0.61
N SER A 178 12.32 -7.04 -1.34
CA SER A 178 12.11 -6.43 -2.66
C SER A 178 12.21 -4.90 -2.60
N ASP A 179 11.59 -4.28 -1.61
CA ASP A 179 11.56 -2.83 -1.44
C ASP A 179 12.96 -2.29 -1.13
N CYS A 180 13.71 -2.99 -0.27
CA CYS A 180 15.13 -2.68 -0.05
C CYS A 180 15.90 -2.70 -1.37
N TYR A 181 15.74 -3.76 -2.17
CA TYR A 181 16.41 -3.88 -3.46
C TYR A 181 16.01 -2.74 -4.42
N LYS A 182 14.72 -2.42 -4.49
CA LYS A 182 14.17 -1.33 -5.31
C LYS A 182 14.73 0.04 -4.90
N MET A 183 14.87 0.30 -3.60
CA MET A 183 15.46 1.54 -3.07
C MET A 183 16.96 1.68 -3.36
N PHE A 184 17.71 0.58 -3.35
CA PHE A 184 19.16 0.64 -3.60
C PHE A 184 19.53 0.64 -5.07
N PHE A 185 18.80 -0.08 -5.92
CA PHE A 185 19.26 -0.39 -7.28
C PHE A 185 18.33 0.08 -8.41
N THR A 186 17.07 0.41 -8.10
CA THR A 186 16.05 0.68 -9.13
C THR A 186 15.59 2.13 -9.14
N THR A 187 15.36 2.71 -7.97
CA THR A 187 14.85 4.07 -7.84
C THR A 187 15.98 5.06 -7.62
N ARG A 188 15.73 6.31 -8.00
CA ARG A 188 16.62 7.42 -7.61
C ARG A 188 16.60 7.59 -6.10
N ARG A 189 17.68 8.15 -5.53
CA ARG A 189 17.77 8.45 -4.09
C ARG A 189 16.53 9.22 -3.61
N MET A 190 15.84 8.63 -2.63
CA MET A 190 14.69 9.24 -1.97
C MET A 190 15.16 10.42 -1.10
N LEU A 191 14.58 11.59 -1.33
CA LEU A 191 14.76 12.78 -0.49
C LEU A 191 13.52 12.92 0.40
N PRO A 192 13.65 13.31 1.67
CA PRO A 192 12.48 13.54 2.52
C PRO A 192 11.66 14.71 1.97
N HIS A 193 10.41 14.48 1.62
CA HIS A 193 9.49 15.53 1.20
C HIS A 193 8.41 15.75 2.28
N PRO A 194 7.94 16.99 2.49
CA PRO A 194 6.85 17.25 3.44
C PRO A 194 5.56 16.46 3.13
N GLU A 195 5.37 16.05 1.88
CA GLU A 195 4.23 15.24 1.41
C GLU A 195 4.24 13.81 1.97
N ASP A 196 5.40 13.25 2.31
CA ASP A 196 5.51 11.87 2.81
C ASP A 196 4.73 11.67 4.12
N GLY A 197 4.78 12.66 5.02
CA GLY A 197 4.01 12.64 6.27
C GLY A 197 2.50 12.76 6.05
N ILE A 198 2.09 13.56 5.06
CA ILE A 198 0.68 13.76 4.70
C ILE A 198 0.09 12.46 4.12
N VAL A 199 0.86 11.78 3.26
CA VAL A 199 0.48 10.49 2.67
C VAL A 199 0.37 9.42 3.76
N PHE A 200 1.31 9.38 4.70
CA PHE A 200 1.26 8.46 5.84
C PHE A 200 -0.03 8.64 6.66
N GLU A 201 -0.37 9.88 7.03
CA GLU A 201 -1.61 10.18 7.77
C GLU A 201 -2.87 9.73 7.01
N ALA A 202 -2.90 9.94 5.68
CA ALA A 202 -4.02 9.50 4.86
C ALA A 202 -4.16 7.97 4.85
N TRP A 203 -3.05 7.25 4.69
CA TRP A 203 -3.06 5.78 4.72
C TRP A 203 -3.41 5.22 6.09
N GLN A 204 -2.96 5.86 7.18
CA GLN A 204 -3.36 5.46 8.54
C GLN A 204 -4.89 5.46 8.69
N ALA A 205 -5.57 6.51 8.21
CA ALA A 205 -7.03 6.56 8.19
C ALA A 205 -7.66 5.44 7.34
N VAL A 206 -7.04 5.09 6.20
CA VAL A 206 -7.48 3.97 5.36
C VAL A 206 -7.34 2.62 6.10
N PHE A 207 -6.22 2.35 6.76
CA PHE A 207 -6.03 1.12 7.55
C PHE A 207 -7.01 1.04 8.73
N GLU A 208 -7.30 2.17 9.37
CA GLU A 208 -8.30 2.22 10.44
C GLU A 208 -9.71 1.89 9.90
N ALA A 209 -10.08 2.44 8.74
CA ALA A 209 -11.36 2.12 8.09
C ALA A 209 -11.42 0.64 7.67
N LEU A 210 -10.36 0.11 7.07
CA LEU A 210 -10.25 -1.31 6.72
C LEU A 210 -10.45 -2.20 7.94
N SER A 211 -9.82 -1.89 9.07
CA SER A 211 -9.99 -2.69 10.29
C SER A 211 -11.41 -2.62 10.87
N VAL A 212 -12.18 -1.54 10.65
CA VAL A 212 -13.63 -1.53 10.96
C VAL A 212 -14.38 -2.47 10.02
N ILE A 213 -14.15 -2.35 8.72
CA ILE A 213 -14.79 -3.19 7.70
C ILE A 213 -14.50 -4.67 7.96
N ALA A 214 -13.27 -5.02 8.37
CA ALA A 214 -12.88 -6.37 8.71
C ALA A 214 -13.74 -6.98 9.83
N VAL A 215 -14.13 -6.20 10.85
CA VAL A 215 -15.02 -6.69 11.93
C VAL A 215 -16.40 -7.00 11.35
N VAL A 216 -16.94 -6.11 10.53
CA VAL A 216 -18.24 -6.27 9.87
C VAL A 216 -18.24 -7.48 8.94
N THR A 217 -17.21 -7.64 8.11
CA THR A 217 -17.11 -8.77 7.15
C THR A 217 -17.00 -10.09 7.88
N ASN A 218 -16.18 -10.20 8.93
CA ASN A 218 -16.06 -11.45 9.70
C ASN A 218 -17.36 -11.79 10.46
N CYS A 219 -18.05 -10.80 11.03
CA CYS A 219 -19.35 -11.03 11.67
C CYS A 219 -20.40 -11.52 10.66
N ALA A 220 -20.42 -10.92 9.47
CA ALA A 220 -21.30 -11.34 8.39
C ALA A 220 -20.94 -12.75 7.87
N LEU A 221 -19.65 -13.09 7.75
CA LEU A 221 -19.20 -14.45 7.39
C LEU A 221 -19.60 -15.48 8.44
N ILE A 222 -19.46 -15.17 9.74
CA ILE A 222 -19.92 -16.05 10.83
C ILE A 222 -21.42 -16.31 10.69
N ARG A 223 -22.22 -15.30 10.33
CA ARG A 223 -23.67 -15.45 10.09
C ARG A 223 -24.00 -16.35 8.90
N ILE A 224 -23.17 -16.35 7.86
CA ILE A 224 -23.36 -17.20 6.68
C ILE A 224 -23.02 -18.66 7.01
N VAL A 225 -21.94 -18.87 7.76
CA VAL A 225 -21.46 -20.21 8.13
C VAL A 225 -22.26 -20.83 9.29
N SER A 226 -22.73 -20.01 10.22
CA SER A 226 -23.42 -20.44 11.44
C SER A 226 -24.89 -20.05 11.42
N GLU A 227 -25.78 -20.91 11.92
CA GLU A 227 -27.22 -20.64 12.09
C GLU A 227 -27.51 -19.72 13.29
N CYS A 228 -26.73 -18.67 13.49
CA CYS A 228 -26.93 -17.69 14.55
C CYS A 228 -28.07 -16.73 14.22
N SER A 229 -28.78 -16.25 15.25
CA SER A 229 -29.79 -15.21 15.08
C SER A 229 -29.13 -13.87 14.66
N MET A 230 -29.84 -13.07 13.87
CA MET A 230 -29.34 -11.75 13.44
C MET A 230 -28.99 -10.85 14.62
N LEU A 231 -29.78 -10.89 15.70
CA LEU A 231 -29.55 -10.11 16.91
C LEU A 231 -28.23 -10.49 17.60
N GLN A 232 -27.91 -11.78 17.70
CA GLN A 232 -26.65 -12.22 18.30
C GLN A 232 -25.43 -11.69 17.53
N ILE A 233 -25.51 -11.67 16.19
CA ILE A 233 -24.42 -11.17 15.34
C ILE A 233 -24.27 -9.67 15.47
N VAL A 234 -25.36 -8.90 15.47
CA VAL A 234 -25.31 -7.44 15.64
C VAL A 234 -24.77 -7.07 17.03
N VAL A 235 -25.17 -7.81 18.07
CA VAL A 235 -24.62 -7.62 19.42
C VAL A 235 -23.13 -7.94 19.45
N LEU A 236 -22.70 -9.06 18.87
CA LEU A 236 -21.29 -9.42 18.77
C LEU A 236 -20.48 -8.35 18.02
N GLU A 237 -20.99 -7.87 16.88
CA GLU A 237 -20.39 -6.81 16.08
C GLU A 237 -20.19 -5.53 16.90
N HIS A 238 -21.23 -5.04 17.59
CA HIS A 238 -21.13 -3.82 18.39
C HIS A 238 -20.18 -3.99 19.58
N LEU A 239 -20.14 -5.16 20.21
CA LEU A 239 -19.18 -5.46 21.27
C LEU A 239 -17.74 -5.43 20.77
N LEU A 240 -17.48 -6.02 19.60
CA LEU A 240 -16.15 -6.00 18.97
C LEU A 240 -15.73 -4.60 18.53
N LEU A 241 -16.64 -3.83 17.93
CA LEU A 241 -16.38 -2.43 17.55
C LEU A 241 -16.15 -1.54 18.77
N PHE A 242 -16.95 -1.72 19.83
CA PHE A 242 -16.74 -1.00 21.09
C PHE A 242 -15.39 -1.35 21.71
N PHE A 243 -15.02 -2.64 21.75
CA PHE A 243 -13.73 -3.07 22.26
C PHE A 243 -12.56 -2.51 21.44
N LYS A 244 -12.68 -2.51 20.11
CA LYS A 244 -11.70 -1.87 19.21
C LYS A 244 -11.56 -0.38 19.51
N ALA A 245 -12.68 0.35 19.60
CA ALA A 245 -12.68 1.78 19.90
C ALA A 245 -12.09 2.07 21.28
N TYR A 246 -12.39 1.23 22.27
CA TYR A 246 -11.80 1.32 23.61
C TYR A 246 -10.28 1.16 23.58
N LEU A 247 -9.76 0.18 22.82
CA LEU A 247 -8.32 -0.01 22.67
C LEU A 247 -7.66 1.18 21.97
N SER A 248 -8.28 1.69 20.89
CA SER A 248 -7.80 2.87 20.17
C SER A 248 -7.72 4.09 21.10
N TYR A 249 -8.74 4.29 21.94
CA TYR A 249 -8.75 5.38 22.92
C TYR A 249 -7.75 5.20 24.07
N SER A 250 -7.52 3.95 24.50
CA SER A 250 -6.69 3.66 25.68
C SER A 250 -5.19 3.68 25.39
N ILE A 251 -4.78 3.44 24.14
CA ILE A 251 -3.38 3.41 23.74
C ILE A 251 -2.99 4.81 23.21
N PRO A 252 -2.05 5.53 23.86
CA PRO A 252 -1.64 6.84 23.39
C PRO A 252 -0.87 6.75 22.06
N ASP A 253 -1.18 7.64 21.12
CA ASP A 253 -0.55 7.67 19.78
C ASP A 253 0.95 7.97 19.81
N CYS A 254 1.40 8.73 20.83
CA CYS A 254 2.80 9.05 21.03
C CYS A 254 3.31 8.46 22.36
N PRO A 255 4.49 7.82 22.36
CA PRO A 255 5.06 7.31 23.58
C PRO A 255 5.53 8.46 24.48
N GLU A 256 5.41 8.29 25.79
CA GLU A 256 5.65 9.35 26.78
C GLU A 256 7.07 9.95 26.69
N TRP A 257 8.07 9.13 26.37
CA TRP A 257 9.46 9.59 26.24
C TRP A 257 9.64 10.61 25.10
N LEU A 258 8.89 10.47 24.01
CA LEU A 258 8.93 11.39 22.87
C LEU A 258 8.26 12.72 23.25
N THR A 259 7.09 12.66 23.89
CA THR A 259 6.39 13.86 24.39
C THR A 259 7.28 14.65 25.34
N ARG A 260 7.98 13.97 26.26
CA ARG A 260 8.93 14.62 27.17
C ARG A 260 10.08 15.27 26.41
N GLN A 261 10.62 14.59 25.39
CA GLN A 261 11.70 15.13 24.57
C GLN A 261 11.27 16.38 23.78
N ASP A 262 10.05 16.39 23.24
CA ASP A 262 9.50 17.53 22.51
C ASP A 262 9.25 18.73 23.44
N ILE A 263 8.76 18.49 24.66
CA ILE A 263 8.64 19.54 25.69
C ILE A 263 10.01 20.13 26.02
N LEU A 264 11.04 19.29 26.20
CA LEU A 264 12.40 19.76 26.48
C LEU A 264 13.00 20.55 25.30
N ARG A 265 12.73 20.12 24.07
CA ARG A 265 13.13 20.85 22.85
C ARG A 265 12.44 22.19 22.76
N ASP A 266 11.12 22.27 22.98
CA ASP A 266 10.39 23.55 22.97
C ASP A 266 10.91 24.50 24.06
N GLN A 267 11.21 23.98 25.25
CA GLN A 267 11.84 24.78 26.31
C GLN A 267 13.21 25.31 25.89
N GLN A 268 14.06 24.47 25.29
CA GLN A 268 15.37 24.87 24.81
C GLN A 268 15.27 25.92 23.69
N ASP A 269 14.31 25.77 22.78
CA ASP A 269 14.05 26.72 21.70
C ASP A 269 13.51 28.06 22.22
N ARG A 270 12.69 28.05 23.28
CA ARG A 270 12.25 29.28 23.95
C ARG A 270 13.40 30.01 24.63
N ILE A 271 14.29 29.28 25.31
CA ILE A 271 15.48 29.85 25.95
C ILE A 271 16.43 30.43 24.90
N SER A 272 16.65 29.73 23.80
CA SER A 272 17.50 30.23 22.72
C SER A 272 16.90 31.50 22.11
N ARG A 273 15.60 31.51 21.77
CA ARG A 273 14.91 32.69 21.22
C ARG A 273 14.94 33.89 22.17
N SER A 274 14.78 33.68 23.48
CA SER A 274 14.86 34.76 24.46
C SER A 274 16.28 35.32 24.55
N HIS A 275 17.31 34.48 24.53
CA HIS A 275 18.70 34.90 24.48
C HIS A 275 19.01 35.72 23.21
N TRP A 276 18.56 35.26 22.04
CA TRP A 276 18.69 36.00 20.77
C TRP A 276 17.90 37.32 20.74
N SER A 277 16.80 37.43 21.49
CA SER A 277 16.06 38.68 21.63
C SER A 277 16.76 39.69 22.53
N LEU A 278 17.50 39.23 23.55
CA LEU A 278 18.28 40.07 24.48
C LEU A 278 19.61 40.53 23.88
N THR A 279 20.21 39.74 22.98
CA THR A 279 21.45 40.09 22.27
C THR A 279 21.21 40.86 20.97
N ARG A 280 19.95 41.11 20.59
CA ARG A 280 19.61 41.95 19.44
C ARG A 280 19.94 43.40 19.80
N VAL A 281 21.14 43.84 19.44
CA VAL A 281 21.52 45.26 19.49
C VAL A 281 20.49 46.01 18.64
N PRO A 282 19.79 47.03 19.18
CA PRO A 282 18.87 47.81 18.37
C PRO A 282 19.70 48.45 17.25
N ASN A 283 19.33 48.16 16.00
CA ASN A 283 19.92 48.81 14.84
C ASN A 283 19.76 50.32 15.03
N LEU A 284 20.88 51.00 15.26
CA LEU A 284 21.04 52.45 15.18
C LEU A 284 20.87 52.91 13.73
#